data_AF-A0A5K1GID5-F1
#
_entry.id   AF-A0A5K1GID5-F1
#
_cell.length_a   1.000
_cell.length_b   1.000
_cell.length_c   1.000
_cell.angle_alpha   90.00
_cell.angle_beta   90.00
_cell.angle_gamma   90.00
#
_symmetry.space_group_name_H-M   'P 1'
#
loop_
_entity.id
_entity.type
_entity.pdbx_description
1 polymer ?
#
loop_
_entity_poly.entity_id
_entity_poly.type
_entity_poly.pdbx_seq_one_letter_code
_entity_poly.pdbx_strand_id
1 'polypeptide(L)' 'GLVSAMVVSTEDMLERWEKETGEGPKEVDAFQELHVLAADIVSRTAFGGNYEQGKRIFSLQEKQTTLAMQALRSVYIPGS' A
#
# COMPACT_ATOMS: atom_id res chain seq x y z
N GLY A 1 -6.20 12.19 -5.76
CA GLY A 1 -6.08 11.90 -7.21
C GLY A 1 -4.62 11.64 -7.56
N LEU A 2 -4.33 10.99 -8.69
CA LEU A 2 -2.99 10.47 -9.02
C LEU A 2 -1.85 11.49 -8.85
N VAL A 3 -2.00 12.70 -9.39
CA VAL A 3 -0.98 13.77 -9.29
C VAL A 3 -0.67 14.12 -7.83
N SER A 4 -1.69 14.24 -6.99
CA SER A 4 -1.49 14.50 -5.56
C SER A 4 -0.82 13.33 -4.85
N ALA A 5 -1.14 12.08 -5.21
CA ALA A 5 -0.45 10.92 -4.66
C ALA A 5 1.04 10.88 -5.07
N MET A 6 1.37 11.27 -6.32
CA MET A 6 2.75 11.38 -6.79
C MET A 6 3.55 12.41 -6.00
N VAL A 7 2.99 13.61 -5.78
CA VAL A 7 3.64 14.67 -5.01
C VAL A 7 3.94 14.19 -3.59
N VAL A 8 2.92 13.75 -2.86
CA VAL A 8 3.08 13.37 -1.45
C VAL A 8 4.02 12.16 -1.30
N SER A 9 3.94 11.16 -2.18
CA SER A 9 4.85 10.01 -2.10
C SER A 9 6.32 10.39 -2.36
N THR A 10 6.55 11.38 -3.23
CA THR A 10 7.89 11.88 -3.52
C THR A 10 8.43 12.71 -2.36
N GLU A 11 7.59 13.55 -1.74
CA GLU A 11 7.93 14.31 -0.53
C GLU A 11 8.31 13.37 0.62
N ASP A 12 7.51 12.33 0.89
CA ASP A 12 7.79 11.34 1.93
C ASP A 12 9.09 10.56 1.66
N MET A 13 9.40 10.27 0.39
CA MET A 13 10.67 9.64 -0.01
C MET A 13 11.86 10.55 0.29
N LEU A 14 11.78 11.84 -0.08
CA LEU A 14 12.83 12.82 0.16
C LEU A 14 13.07 13.05 1.65
N GLU A 15 12.00 13.21 2.44
CA GLU A 15 12.11 13.31 3.90
C GLU A 15 12.79 12.08 4.52
N ARG A 16 12.50 10.89 4.00
CA ARG A 16 13.13 9.66 4.47
C ARG A 16 14.62 9.64 4.12
N TRP A 17 14.98 10.05 2.91
CA TRP A 17 16.38 10.16 2.53
C TRP A 17 17.13 11.14 3.44
N GLU A 18 16.57 12.33 3.69
CA GLU A 18 17.15 13.34 4.59
C GLU A 18 17.38 12.81 6.01
N LYS A 19 16.41 12.06 6.54
CA LYS A 19 16.54 11.41 7.86
C LYS A 19 17.63 10.33 7.88
N GLU A 20 17.84 9.66 6.74
CA GLU A 20 18.80 8.56 6.60
C GLU A 20 20.23 9.01 6.29
N THR A 21 20.43 10.17 5.66
CA THR A 21 21.77 10.74 5.38
C THR A 21 22.46 11.28 6.64
N GLY A 22 21.71 11.73 7.66
CA GLY A 22 22.31 12.34 8.84
C GLY A 22 23.14 13.59 8.47
N GLU A 23 24.44 13.60 8.79
CA GLU A 23 25.36 14.70 8.44
C GLU A 23 26.19 14.46 7.16
N GLY A 24 26.01 13.32 6.47
CA GLY A 24 26.88 12.91 5.36
C GLY A 24 26.13 12.35 4.15
N PRO A 25 26.77 12.27 2.98
CA PRO A 25 26.19 11.64 1.81
C PRO A 25 25.97 10.13 2.04
N LYS A 26 24.86 9.61 1.52
CA LYS A 26 24.48 8.20 1.58
C LYS A 26 24.19 7.71 0.17
N GLU A 27 24.74 6.55 -0.19
CA GLU A 27 24.38 5.89 -1.44
C GLU A 27 22.98 5.29 -1.33
N VAL A 28 22.22 5.45 -2.41
CA VAL A 28 20.85 4.94 -2.54
C VAL A 28 20.75 4.11 -3.81
N ASP A 29 20.07 2.97 -3.72
CA ASP A 29 19.71 2.18 -4.90
C ASP A 29 18.51 2.83 -5.58
N ALA A 30 18.77 3.53 -6.68
CA ALA A 30 17.73 4.24 -7.43
C ALA A 30 16.61 3.31 -7.96
N PHE A 31 16.94 2.06 -8.30
CA PHE A 31 15.96 1.11 -8.83
C PHE A 31 15.02 0.61 -7.73
N GLN A 32 15.58 0.32 -6.55
CA GLN A 32 14.80 -0.06 -5.38
C GLN A 32 13.90 1.10 -4.92
N GLU A 33 14.44 2.31 -4.87
CA GLU A 33 13.70 3.50 -4.44
C GLU A 33 12.55 3.85 -5.42
N LEU A 34 12.78 3.72 -6.73
CA LEU A 34 11.72 3.90 -7.72
C LEU A 34 10.58 2.87 -7.55
N HIS A 35 10.91 1.62 -7.22
CA HIS A 35 9.90 0.60 -6.92
C HIS A 35 9.07 0.95 -5.69
N VAL A 36 9.72 1.39 -4.61
CA VAL A 36 9.02 1.82 -3.39
C VAL A 36 8.11 3.01 -3.67
N LEU A 37 8.61 4.03 -4.38
CA LEU A 37 7.85 5.20 -4.77
C LEU A 37 6.62 4.84 -5.62
N ALA A 38 6.79 4.02 -6.65
CA ALA A 38 5.69 3.58 -7.51
C ALA A 38 4.63 2.79 -6.72
N ALA A 39 5.06 1.91 -5.82
CA ALA A 39 4.16 1.12 -5.00
C ALA A 39 3.38 1.99 -4.00
N ASP A 40 4.00 3.04 -3.45
CA ASP A 40 3.34 4.01 -2.58
C ASP A 40 2.30 4.84 -3.34
N ILE A 41 2.62 5.32 -4.54
CA ILE A 41 1.69 6.06 -5.41
C ILE A 41 0.46 5.22 -5.76
N VAL A 42 0.68 3.97 -6.18
CA VAL A 42 -0.42 3.05 -6.49
C VAL A 42 -1.26 2.79 -5.25
N SER A 43 -0.64 2.59 -4.09
CA SER A 43 -1.35 2.37 -2.84
C SER A 43 -2.21 3.57 -2.44
N ARG A 44 -1.66 4.79 -2.51
CA ARG A 44 -2.39 6.03 -2.19
C ARG A 44 -3.53 6.28 -3.16
N THR A 45 -3.32 5.91 -4.42
CA THR A 45 -4.33 6.11 -5.47
C THR A 45 -5.45 5.06 -5.36
N ALA A 46 -5.13 3.79 -5.11
CA ALA A 46 -6.09 2.70 -5.06
C ALA A 46 -6.82 2.61 -3.72
N PHE A 47 -6.14 2.91 -2.61
CA PHE A 47 -6.62 2.68 -1.25
C PHE A 47 -6.67 3.94 -0.37
N GLY A 48 -6.20 5.09 -0.87
CA GLY A 48 -6.19 6.34 -0.12
C GLY A 48 -5.09 6.43 0.95
N GLY A 49 -4.16 5.47 0.99
CA GLY A 49 -3.16 5.30 2.04
C GLY A 49 -1.76 4.96 1.52
N ASN A 50 -0.73 4.92 2.37
CA ASN A 50 0.63 4.57 1.91
C ASN A 50 0.79 3.07 1.57
N TYR A 51 1.94 2.68 1.02
CA TYR A 51 2.26 1.31 0.57
C TYR A 51 1.98 0.24 1.64
N GLU A 52 2.48 0.43 2.86
CA GLU A 52 2.30 -0.51 3.97
C GLU A 52 0.83 -0.63 4.38
N GLN A 53 0.11 0.49 4.38
CA GLN A 53 -1.33 0.49 4.64
C GLN A 53 -2.09 -0.27 3.54
N GLY A 54 -1.75 -0.08 2.26
CA GLY A 54 -2.36 -0.81 1.15
C GLY A 54 -2.12 -2.32 1.23
N LYS A 55 -0.88 -2.73 1.56
CA LYS A 55 -0.53 -4.14 1.78
C LYS A 55 -1.37 -4.77 2.89
N ARG A 56 -1.59 -4.03 3.99
CA ARG A 56 -2.47 -4.46 5.09
C ARG A 56 -3.93 -4.57 4.64
N ILE A 57 -4.45 -3.59 3.90
CA ILE A 57 -5.82 -3.60 3.39
C ILE A 57 -6.06 -4.83 2.49
N PHE A 58 -5.14 -5.10 1.57
CA PHE A 58 -5.24 -6.25 0.68
C PHE A 58 -5.29 -7.58 1.44
N SER A 59 -4.40 -7.76 2.43
CA SER A 59 -4.40 -8.97 3.27
C SER A 59 -5.69 -9.14 4.06
N LEU A 60 -6.28 -8.04 4.54
CA LEU A 60 -7.57 -8.09 5.23
C LEU A 60 -8.72 -8.46 4.27
N GLN A 61 -8.73 -7.92 3.05
CA GLN A 61 -9.72 -8.25 2.03
C GLN A 61 -9.66 -9.73 1.63
N GLU A 62 -8.47 -10.32 1.51
CA GLU A 62 -8.30 -11.75 1.23
C GLU A 62 -8.91 -12.63 2.33
N LYS A 63 -8.62 -12.29 3.60
CA LYS A 63 -9.20 -12.99 4.76
C LYS A 63 -10.72 -12.86 4.80
N GLN A 64 -11.23 -11.66 4.58
CA GLN A 64 -12.66 -11.39 4.56
C GLN A 64 -13.36 -12.14 3.42
N THR A 65 -12.76 -12.20 2.23
CA THR A 65 -13.28 -12.96 1.09
C THR A 65 -13.41 -14.44 1.42
N THR A 66 -12.39 -15.03 2.05
CA THR A 66 -12.43 -16.42 2.50
C THR A 66 -13.57 -16.67 3.49
N LEU A 67 -13.70 -15.82 4.51
CA LEU A 67 -14.77 -15.93 5.51
C LEU A 67 -16.16 -15.72 4.89
N ALA A 68 -16.30 -14.75 4.00
CA ALA A 68 -17.56 -14.48 3.29
C ALA A 68 -17.99 -15.68 2.45
N MET A 69 -17.06 -16.34 1.76
CA MET A 69 -17.34 -17.56 1.00
C MET A 69 -17.78 -18.73 1.89
N GLN A 70 -17.17 -18.88 3.07
CA GLN A 70 -17.59 -19.88 4.05
C GLN A 70 -19.00 -19.58 4.58
N ALA A 71 -19.27 -18.31 4.92
CA ALA A 71 -20.57 -17.88 5.39
C ALA A 71 -21.66 -18.13 4.34
N LEU A 72 -21.43 -17.74 3.07
CA LEU A 72 -22.35 -17.98 1.95
C LEU A 72 -22.68 -19.47 1.76
N ARG A 73 -21.70 -20.36 1.94
CA ARG A 73 -21.92 -21.81 1.86
C ARG A 73 -22.67 -22.39 3.06
N SER A 74 -22.65 -21.71 4.19
CA SER A 74 -23.36 -22.11 5.41
C SER A 74 -24.79 -21.59 5.48
N VAL A 75 -25.22 -20.74 4.54
CA VAL A 75 -26.59 -20.25 4.48
C VAL A 75 -27.51 -21.42 4.13
N TYR A 76 -28.27 -21.87 5.12
CA TYR A 76 -29.42 -22.74 4.92
C TYR A 76 -30.55 -21.93 4.27
N ILE A 77 -31.01 -22.35 3.09
CA ILE A 77 -32.20 -21.82 2.45
C ILE A 77 -33.36 -22.79 2.74
N PRO A 78 -34.32 -22.45 3.62
CA PRO A 78 -35.45 -23.32 3.88
C PRO A 78 -36.28 -23.49 2.60
N GLY A 79 -36.36 -24.72 2.07
CA GLY A 79 -37.13 -25.07 0.88
C GLY A 79 -36.36 -25.18 -0.45
N SER A 80 -35.02 -25.10 -0.45
CA SER A 80 -34.15 -25.53 -1.55
C SER A 80 -33.77 -27.00 -1.45
#